data_AF-A0A1G8WMD4-F1
#
_entry.id   AF-A0A1G8WMD4-F1
#
_cell.length_a   1.000
_cell.length_b   1.000
_cell.length_c   1.000
_cell.angle_alpha   90.00
_cell.angle_beta   90.00
_cell.angle_gamma   90.00
#
_symmetry.space_group_name_H-M   'P 1'
#
loop_
_entity.id
_entity.type
_entity.pdbx_description
1 polymer ?
#
loop_
_entity_poly.entity_id
_entity_poly.type
_entity_poly.pdbx_seq_one_letter_code
_entity_poly.pdbx_strand_id
1 'polypeptide(L)'
;MIRRIFNLNTLYILMAIIAIGILLIPRIIESINLQSKGISYITSNIEDYYHNAFPKEGKYTVEIDLIDIESNEGKVLFEDSENTIDVTKVTHSGSKYEVIFRSRGSFGSGGAILISGLEHTHKNNSFTSHFKAKAEAVYKDETYELSPSGSSGLDYRDGEHFGFYLFPPNQLKDIDLEEDPILEVTITNLQVNLWVKKPNK
;
A
#
# COMPACT_ATOMS: atom_id res chain seq x y z
N MET A 1 8.68 54.86 -33.19
CA MET A 1 9.77 55.27 -32.30
C MET A 1 9.50 54.66 -30.91
N ILE A 2 9.94 53.42 -30.68
CA ILE A 2 9.64 52.68 -29.43
C ILE A 2 10.66 53.13 -28.38
N ARG A 3 10.23 53.98 -27.44
CA ARG A 3 11.09 54.48 -26.35
C ARG A 3 11.12 53.44 -25.22
N ARG A 4 12.30 52.84 -25.05
CA ARG A 4 12.77 52.08 -23.89
C ARG A 4 12.39 52.75 -22.57
N ILE A 5 11.59 52.08 -21.75
CA ILE A 5 11.63 52.22 -20.30
C ILE A 5 11.50 50.81 -19.69
N PHE A 6 12.59 50.03 -19.73
CA PHE A 6 12.81 49.08 -18.64
C PHE A 6 13.46 49.89 -17.52
N ASN A 7 12.66 50.30 -16.52
CA ASN A 7 13.23 50.88 -15.31
C ASN A 7 14.10 49.81 -14.64
N LEU A 8 15.27 50.19 -14.13
CA LEU A 8 16.22 49.27 -13.48
C LEU A 8 15.51 48.46 -12.37
N ASN A 9 14.57 49.09 -11.66
CA ASN A 9 13.71 48.45 -10.66
C ASN A 9 12.80 47.35 -11.24
N THR A 10 12.21 47.58 -12.42
CA THR A 10 11.42 46.56 -13.12
C THR A 10 12.29 45.37 -13.54
N LEU A 11 13.53 45.62 -13.95
CA LEU A 11 14.49 44.55 -14.26
C LEU A 11 14.87 43.74 -13.01
N TYR A 12 15.14 44.40 -11.88
CA TYR A 12 15.44 43.72 -10.62
C TYR A 12 14.27 42.90 -10.08
N ILE A 13 13.05 43.42 -10.17
CA ILE A 13 11.83 42.69 -9.78
C ILE A 13 11.67 41.44 -10.67
N LEU A 14 11.86 41.57 -11.98
CA LEU A 14 11.77 40.42 -12.90
C LEU A 14 12.83 39.36 -12.58
N MET A 15 14.08 39.78 -12.33
CA MET A 15 15.17 38.87 -11.96
C MET A 15 14.91 38.18 -10.63
N ALA A 16 14.36 38.88 -9.64
CA ALA A 16 13.97 38.29 -8.36
C ALA A 16 12.87 37.24 -8.53
N ILE A 17 11.85 37.52 -9.35
CA ILE A 17 10.79 36.56 -9.68
C ILE A 17 11.36 35.32 -10.36
N ILE A 18 12.27 35.49 -11.33
CA ILE A 18 12.93 34.38 -12.02
C ILE A 18 13.78 33.55 -11.04
N ALA A 19 14.56 34.20 -10.18
CA ALA A 19 15.40 33.52 -9.19
C ALA A 19 14.55 32.73 -8.17
N ILE A 20 13.47 33.31 -7.67
CA ILE A 20 12.51 32.63 -6.79
C ILE A 20 11.86 31.45 -7.54
N GLY A 21 11.47 31.66 -8.80
CA GLY A 21 10.93 30.60 -9.66
C GLY A 21 11.88 29.41 -9.76
N ILE A 22 13.14 29.66 -10.12
CA ILE A 22 14.18 28.61 -10.22
C ILE A 22 14.34 27.86 -8.90
N LEU A 23 14.30 28.56 -7.77
CA LEU A 23 14.44 27.95 -6.44
C LEU A 23 13.23 27.07 -6.06
N LEU A 24 12.01 27.45 -6.48
CA LEU A 24 10.78 26.75 -6.10
C LEU A 24 10.37 25.65 -7.09
N ILE A 25 10.77 25.71 -8.35
CA ILE A 25 10.42 24.74 -9.39
C ILE A 25 10.66 23.28 -8.96
N PRO A 26 11.82 22.91 -8.37
CA PRO A 26 12.07 21.52 -7.95
C PRO A 26 11.05 21.02 -6.92
N ARG A 27 10.70 21.86 -5.93
CA ARG A 27 9.71 21.51 -4.90
C ARG A 27 8.30 21.35 -5.47
N ILE A 28 7.95 22.19 -6.45
CA ILE A 28 6.66 22.08 -7.14
C ILE A 28 6.59 20.77 -7.94
N ILE A 29 7.65 20.43 -8.67
CA ILE A 29 7.73 19.17 -9.43
C ILE A 29 7.64 17.96 -8.48
N GLU A 30 8.35 17.98 -7.36
CA GLU A 30 8.28 16.92 -6.34
C GLU A 30 6.85 16.78 -5.80
N SER A 31 6.20 17.90 -5.44
CA SER A 31 4.82 17.89 -4.93
C SER A 31 3.82 17.36 -5.96
N ILE A 32 3.96 17.71 -7.24
CA ILE A 32 3.09 17.20 -8.31
C ILE A 32 3.26 15.69 -8.46
N ASN A 33 4.51 15.20 -8.45
CA ASN A 33 4.78 13.78 -8.56
C ASN A 33 4.23 13.00 -7.35
N LEU A 34 4.43 13.49 -6.13
CA LEU A 34 3.87 12.89 -4.92
C LEU A 34 2.33 12.87 -4.97
N GLN A 35 1.69 13.96 -5.40
CA GLN A 35 0.23 14.02 -5.50
C GLN A 35 -0.34 13.05 -6.56
N SER A 36 0.39 12.85 -7.66
CA SER A 36 -0.06 12.01 -8.77
C SER A 36 0.28 10.53 -8.59
N LYS A 37 1.42 10.19 -7.98
CA LYS A 37 1.98 8.82 -7.94
C LYS A 37 2.21 8.30 -6.51
N GLY A 38 2.25 9.19 -5.52
CA GLY A 38 2.36 8.84 -4.10
C GLY A 38 3.55 7.95 -3.78
N ILE A 39 3.29 6.83 -3.09
CA ILE A 39 4.32 5.88 -2.64
C ILE A 39 5.14 5.37 -3.84
N SER A 40 4.52 5.11 -4.99
CA SER A 40 5.21 4.65 -6.22
C SER A 40 6.30 5.61 -6.71
N TYR A 41 6.12 6.92 -6.53
CA TYR A 41 7.18 7.91 -6.85
C TYR A 41 8.38 7.78 -5.91
N ILE A 42 8.14 7.57 -4.62
CA ILE A 42 9.18 7.43 -3.60
C ILE A 42 9.96 6.14 -3.83
N THR A 43 9.28 5.02 -4.08
CA THR A 43 9.94 3.74 -4.32
C THR A 43 10.75 3.71 -5.60
N SER A 44 10.33 4.45 -6.62
CA SER A 44 11.08 4.57 -7.88
C SER A 44 12.32 5.47 -7.75
N ASN A 45 12.46 6.26 -6.68
CA ASN A 45 13.53 7.23 -6.49
C ASN A 45 14.57 6.77 -5.45
N ILE A 46 15.31 5.73 -5.80
CA ILE A 46 16.33 5.12 -4.92
C ILE A 46 17.51 6.05 -4.61
N GLU A 47 17.70 7.10 -5.39
CA GLU A 47 18.77 8.08 -5.18
C GLU A 47 18.42 9.02 -4.02
N ASP A 48 17.16 9.42 -3.92
CA ASP A 48 16.71 10.39 -2.92
C ASP A 48 16.16 9.77 -1.64
N TYR A 49 15.89 8.45 -1.62
CA TYR A 49 15.29 7.78 -0.46
C TYR A 49 16.10 6.54 -0.03
N TYR A 50 16.27 6.38 1.28
CA TYR A 50 16.62 5.09 1.90
C TYR A 50 15.37 4.23 2.00
N HIS A 51 15.54 2.91 1.90
CA HIS A 51 14.47 1.93 2.08
C HIS A 51 14.91 0.88 3.09
N ASN A 52 14.01 0.54 4.01
CA ASN A 52 14.17 -0.60 4.90
C ASN A 52 12.83 -1.30 5.08
N ALA A 53 12.86 -2.62 5.20
CA ALA A 53 11.68 -3.43 5.47
C ALA A 53 11.94 -4.38 6.63
N PHE A 54 10.95 -4.55 7.49
CA PHE A 54 11.05 -5.42 8.67
C PHE A 54 9.67 -5.93 9.10
N PRO A 55 9.59 -7.10 9.75
CA PRO A 55 8.33 -7.67 10.17
C PRO A 55 7.64 -6.78 11.22
N LYS A 56 6.33 -6.64 11.08
CA LYS A 56 5.41 -6.10 12.08
C LYS A 56 4.94 -7.25 12.95
N GLU A 57 5.33 -7.22 14.22
CA GLU A 57 4.86 -8.17 15.22
C GLU A 57 3.35 -8.07 15.42
N GLY A 58 2.71 -9.20 15.67
CA GLY A 58 1.28 -9.29 16.00
C GLY A 58 0.52 -10.37 15.23
N LYS A 59 -0.72 -10.57 15.69
CA LYS A 59 -1.76 -11.36 15.03
C LYS A 59 -2.95 -10.44 14.81
N TYR A 60 -3.48 -10.44 13.60
CA TYR A 60 -4.54 -9.53 13.18
C TYR A 60 -5.68 -10.33 12.61
N THR A 61 -6.89 -10.14 13.12
CA THR A 61 -8.01 -11.04 12.86
C THR A 61 -9.19 -10.27 12.29
N VAL A 62 -9.85 -10.86 11.30
CA VAL A 62 -11.08 -10.33 10.69
C VAL A 62 -12.05 -11.46 10.41
N GLU A 63 -13.33 -11.23 10.66
CA GLU A 63 -14.41 -12.17 10.35
C GLU A 63 -14.92 -11.96 8.92
N ILE A 64 -14.98 -13.02 8.14
CA ILE A 64 -15.43 -13.01 6.74
C ILE A 64 -16.76 -13.76 6.63
N ASP A 65 -17.80 -13.07 6.17
CA ASP A 65 -19.13 -13.65 5.90
C ASP A 65 -19.16 -14.20 4.46
N LEU A 66 -19.38 -15.50 4.32
CA LEU A 66 -19.39 -16.18 3.03
C LEU A 66 -20.79 -16.28 2.40
N ILE A 67 -21.86 -15.95 3.15
CA ILE A 67 -23.22 -15.82 2.61
C ILE A 67 -23.39 -14.41 2.04
N ASP A 68 -23.12 -13.39 2.85
CA ASP A 68 -23.18 -11.99 2.43
C ASP A 68 -21.77 -11.48 2.11
N ILE A 69 -21.29 -11.90 0.93
CA ILE A 69 -19.94 -11.58 0.43
C ILE A 69 -19.69 -10.07 0.39
N GLU A 70 -20.70 -9.27 0.05
CA GLU A 70 -20.57 -7.81 -0.08
C GLU A 70 -20.43 -7.12 1.28
N SER A 71 -21.02 -7.68 2.34
CA SER A 71 -20.90 -7.16 3.71
C SER A 71 -19.47 -7.09 4.25
N ASN A 72 -18.52 -7.79 3.62
CA ASN A 72 -17.13 -7.81 4.03
C ASN A 72 -16.35 -6.56 3.60
N GLU A 73 -16.81 -5.84 2.58
CA GLU A 73 -16.10 -4.66 2.10
C GLU A 73 -15.98 -3.60 3.22
N GLY A 74 -14.75 -3.11 3.44
CA GLY A 74 -14.43 -2.14 4.46
C GLY A 74 -14.17 -2.71 5.86
N LYS A 75 -14.32 -4.03 6.08
CA LYS A 75 -13.91 -4.65 7.36
C LYS A 75 -12.41 -4.44 7.58
N VAL A 76 -12.05 -3.94 8.76
CA VAL A 76 -10.67 -3.57 9.10
C VAL A 76 -9.94 -4.75 9.72
N LEU A 77 -8.81 -5.13 9.12
CA LEU A 77 -7.86 -6.11 9.65
C LEU A 77 -6.84 -5.43 10.58
N PHE A 78 -6.36 -4.26 10.18
CA PHE A 78 -5.33 -3.51 10.88
C PHE A 78 -5.54 -2.01 10.71
N GLU A 79 -5.35 -1.24 11.78
CA GLU A 79 -5.37 0.22 11.75
C GLU A 79 -4.41 0.78 12.79
N ASP A 80 -3.59 1.74 12.38
CA ASP A 80 -2.87 2.66 13.26
C ASP A 80 -3.04 4.11 12.78
N SER A 81 -2.29 5.05 13.34
CA SER A 81 -2.45 6.47 13.01
C SER A 81 -2.12 6.82 11.55
N GLU A 82 -1.38 5.96 10.84
CA GLU A 82 -0.86 6.25 9.50
C GLU A 82 -1.16 5.16 8.47
N ASN A 83 -1.59 3.97 8.89
CA ASN A 83 -1.75 2.81 8.04
C ASN A 83 -3.08 2.09 8.32
N THR A 84 -3.72 1.61 7.26
CA THR A 84 -4.89 0.73 7.36
C THR A 84 -4.75 -0.48 6.44
N ILE A 85 -5.29 -1.61 6.87
CA ILE A 85 -5.52 -2.77 6.02
C ILE A 85 -6.98 -3.16 6.20
N ASP A 86 -7.75 -3.10 5.12
CA ASP A 86 -9.16 -3.46 5.08
C ASP A 86 -9.46 -4.44 3.95
N VAL A 87 -10.52 -5.21 4.14
CA VAL A 87 -11.07 -6.09 3.11
C VAL A 87 -11.66 -5.21 2.01
N THR A 88 -11.12 -5.31 0.81
CA THR A 88 -11.66 -4.63 -0.36
C THR A 88 -12.74 -5.46 -1.03
N LYS A 89 -12.54 -6.78 -1.08
CA LYS A 89 -13.49 -7.67 -1.71
C LYS A 89 -13.29 -9.10 -1.27
N VAL A 90 -14.40 -9.82 -1.14
CA VAL A 90 -14.40 -11.28 -1.15
C VAL A 90 -14.95 -11.73 -2.50
N THR A 91 -14.32 -12.71 -3.14
CA THR A 91 -14.77 -13.24 -4.42
C THR A 91 -15.01 -14.73 -4.32
N HIS A 92 -16.00 -15.20 -5.07
CA HIS A 92 -16.30 -16.60 -5.22
C HIS A 92 -16.33 -16.96 -6.70
N SER A 93 -15.44 -17.86 -7.12
CA SER A 93 -15.41 -18.38 -8.49
C SER A 93 -15.31 -19.90 -8.49
N GLY A 94 -16.43 -20.56 -8.81
CA GLY A 94 -16.52 -22.02 -8.84
C GLY A 94 -16.47 -22.61 -7.43
N SER A 95 -15.31 -23.12 -7.02
CA SER A 95 -15.08 -23.65 -5.68
C SER A 95 -13.94 -22.90 -4.99
N LYS A 96 -13.71 -21.63 -5.32
CA LYS A 96 -12.61 -20.86 -4.75
C LYS A 96 -13.15 -19.59 -4.15
N TYR A 97 -13.02 -19.47 -2.84
CA TYR A 97 -13.22 -18.24 -2.11
C TYR A 97 -11.88 -17.55 -1.93
N GLU A 98 -11.85 -16.24 -2.17
CA GLU A 98 -10.67 -15.41 -2.04
C GLU A 98 -11.05 -14.12 -1.32
N VAL A 99 -10.24 -13.74 -0.33
CA VAL A 99 -10.30 -12.42 0.30
C VAL A 99 -9.15 -11.57 -0.23
N ILE A 100 -9.47 -10.34 -0.62
CA ILE A 100 -8.51 -9.35 -1.10
C ILE A 100 -8.49 -8.19 -0.11
N PHE A 101 -7.30 -7.91 0.43
CA PHE A 101 -7.03 -6.79 1.31
C PHE A 101 -6.42 -5.64 0.53
N ARG A 102 -6.73 -4.41 0.95
CA ARG A 102 -6.01 -3.21 0.51
C ARG A 102 -5.24 -2.63 1.68
N SER A 103 -3.93 -2.49 1.48
CA SER A 103 -3.05 -1.75 2.38
C SER A 103 -3.01 -0.30 1.94
N ARG A 104 -3.21 0.61 2.89
CA ARG A 104 -3.01 2.06 2.73
C ARG A 104 -1.98 2.52 3.75
N GLY A 105 -1.05 3.32 3.31
CA GLY A 105 -0.01 3.92 4.13
C GLY A 105 0.08 5.43 3.94
N SER A 106 1.02 6.05 4.64
CA SER A 106 1.25 7.49 4.58
C SER A 106 2.46 7.81 3.70
N PHE A 107 2.43 8.97 3.06
CA PHE A 107 3.56 9.46 2.26
C PHE A 107 3.63 10.99 2.25
N GLY A 108 4.83 11.51 2.03
CA GLY A 108 5.10 12.93 1.91
C GLY A 108 6.51 13.20 1.44
N SER A 109 6.91 14.47 1.48
CA SER A 109 8.25 14.90 1.07
C SER A 109 9.38 14.34 1.95
N GLY A 110 9.06 13.80 3.13
CA GLY A 110 10.03 13.16 4.02
C GLY A 110 10.22 11.66 3.78
N GLY A 111 9.32 11.02 3.03
CA GLY A 111 9.30 9.56 2.91
C GLY A 111 7.90 8.97 2.83
N ALA A 112 7.82 7.66 3.02
CA ALA A 112 6.58 6.90 3.08
C ALA A 112 6.70 5.75 4.07
N ILE A 113 5.56 5.34 4.61
CA ILE A 113 5.43 4.09 5.38
C ILE A 113 4.24 3.33 4.82
N LEU A 114 4.40 2.01 4.67
CA LEU A 114 3.34 1.11 4.26
C LEU A 114 3.44 -0.19 5.04
N ILE A 115 2.39 -0.51 5.81
CA ILE A 115 2.22 -1.83 6.42
C ILE A 115 1.41 -2.69 5.46
N SER A 116 1.98 -3.81 5.01
CA SER A 116 1.38 -4.70 4.00
C SER A 116 1.74 -6.16 4.23
N GLY A 117 1.06 -7.08 3.55
CA GLY A 117 1.50 -8.47 3.45
C GLY A 117 2.75 -8.67 2.57
N LEU A 118 3.22 -7.63 1.89
CA LEU A 118 4.39 -7.65 1.02
C LEU A 118 5.58 -6.92 1.64
N GLU A 119 6.76 -7.52 1.50
CA GLU A 119 8.05 -6.86 1.68
C GLU A 119 8.53 -6.34 0.33
N HIS A 120 8.79 -5.04 0.22
CA HIS A 120 9.41 -4.46 -0.95
C HIS A 120 10.93 -4.52 -0.85
N THR A 121 11.59 -4.61 -1.99
CA THR A 121 13.05 -4.53 -2.04
C THR A 121 13.53 -4.06 -3.40
N HIS A 122 14.77 -3.60 -3.45
CA HIS A 122 15.46 -3.26 -4.68
C HIS A 122 16.58 -4.27 -4.92
N LYS A 123 16.51 -4.98 -6.05
CA LYS A 123 17.56 -5.89 -6.49
C LYS A 123 18.06 -5.44 -7.86
N ASN A 124 19.36 -5.15 -7.97
CA ASN A 124 20.00 -4.69 -9.21
C ASN A 124 19.27 -3.52 -9.90
N ASN A 125 18.88 -2.50 -9.13
CA ASN A 125 18.07 -1.35 -9.57
C ASN A 125 16.64 -1.68 -10.06
N SER A 126 16.16 -2.91 -9.88
CA SER A 126 14.75 -3.27 -10.11
C SER A 126 13.99 -3.31 -8.78
N PHE A 127 12.83 -2.67 -8.75
CA PHE A 127 11.85 -2.85 -7.67
C PHE A 127 11.25 -4.27 -7.75
N THR A 128 11.08 -4.92 -6.61
CA THR A 128 10.41 -6.21 -6.50
C THR A 128 9.73 -6.34 -5.14
N SER A 129 8.71 -7.19 -5.07
CA SER A 129 7.94 -7.45 -3.86
C SER A 129 7.97 -8.93 -3.53
N HIS A 130 8.01 -9.25 -2.24
CA HIS A 130 7.98 -10.60 -1.72
C HIS A 130 6.78 -10.75 -0.80
N PHE A 131 5.90 -11.71 -1.09
CA PHE A 131 4.77 -12.02 -0.22
C PHE A 131 5.30 -12.67 1.07
N LYS A 132 5.14 -12.01 2.21
CA LYS A 132 5.66 -12.47 3.52
C LYS A 132 4.56 -12.76 4.54
N ALA A 133 3.39 -12.13 4.42
CA ALA A 133 2.27 -12.42 5.30
C ALA A 133 1.88 -13.90 5.23
N LYS A 134 1.49 -14.41 6.39
CA LYS A 134 0.91 -15.74 6.54
C LYS A 134 -0.50 -15.57 7.06
N ALA A 135 -1.40 -16.46 6.67
CA ALA A 135 -2.76 -16.44 7.15
C ALA A 135 -3.20 -17.84 7.57
N GLU A 136 -3.99 -17.88 8.63
CA GLU A 136 -4.72 -19.05 9.11
C GLU A 136 -6.20 -18.69 9.17
N ALA A 137 -7.07 -19.66 8.92
CA ALA A 137 -8.49 -19.49 9.12
C ALA A 137 -9.05 -20.53 10.08
N VAL A 138 -10.08 -20.14 10.83
CA VAL A 138 -10.82 -21.03 11.74
C VAL A 138 -12.22 -21.22 11.19
N TYR A 139 -12.60 -22.48 10.98
CA TYR A 139 -13.93 -22.91 10.55
C TYR A 139 -14.38 -24.11 11.37
N LYS A 140 -15.55 -24.08 12.00
CA LYS A 140 -16.06 -25.17 12.87
C LYS A 140 -14.99 -25.68 13.87
N ASP A 141 -14.30 -24.76 14.55
CA ASP A 141 -13.21 -25.02 15.50
C ASP A 141 -11.93 -25.67 14.91
N GLU A 142 -11.84 -25.85 13.59
CA GLU A 142 -10.64 -26.33 12.91
C GLU A 142 -9.83 -25.18 12.32
N THR A 143 -8.53 -25.14 12.61
CA THR A 143 -7.59 -24.16 12.05
C THR A 143 -6.82 -24.73 10.88
N TYR A 144 -6.72 -23.99 9.79
CA TYR A 144 -5.92 -24.37 8.63
C TYR A 144 -5.18 -23.19 8.01
N GLU A 145 -4.03 -23.47 7.40
CA GLU A 145 -3.22 -22.46 6.72
C GLU A 145 -3.85 -22.06 5.39
N LEU A 146 -3.88 -20.75 5.13
CA LEU A 146 -4.32 -20.18 3.87
C LEU A 146 -3.15 -19.99 2.91
N SER A 147 -3.42 -20.18 1.62
CA SER A 147 -2.43 -19.93 0.56
C SER A 147 -2.61 -18.53 -0.02
N PRO A 148 -1.52 -17.80 -0.32
CA PRO A 148 -1.59 -16.53 -1.04
C PRO A 148 -2.32 -16.70 -2.38
N SER A 149 -3.23 -15.78 -2.69
CA SER A 149 -3.96 -15.76 -3.97
C SER A 149 -3.34 -14.85 -5.01
N GLY A 150 -2.74 -13.74 -4.56
CA GLY A 150 -2.10 -12.77 -5.43
C GLY A 150 -1.80 -11.46 -4.71
N SER A 151 -1.15 -10.56 -5.43
CA SER A 151 -0.86 -9.20 -4.99
C SER A 151 -0.79 -8.25 -6.17
N SER A 152 -0.98 -6.95 -5.92
CA SER A 152 -0.72 -5.90 -6.92
C SER A 152 0.69 -5.33 -6.77
N GLY A 153 1.06 -4.41 -7.66
CA GLY A 153 2.13 -3.46 -7.36
C GLY A 153 1.61 -2.29 -6.54
N LEU A 154 2.47 -1.28 -6.38
CA LEU A 154 2.11 0.05 -5.83
C LEU A 154 1.35 0.87 -6.88
N ASP A 155 0.23 0.32 -7.36
CA ASP A 155 -0.61 0.92 -8.40
C ASP A 155 -1.53 2.00 -7.82
N TYR A 156 -1.76 1.97 -6.51
CA TYR A 156 -2.50 3.00 -5.78
C TYR A 156 -1.53 4.02 -5.19
N ARG A 157 -1.97 5.27 -5.15
CA ARG A 157 -1.16 6.37 -4.63
C ARG A 157 -0.68 6.11 -3.19
N ASP A 158 -1.50 5.45 -2.40
CA ASP A 158 -1.31 5.20 -0.97
C ASP A 158 -1.01 3.73 -0.64
N GLY A 159 -0.84 2.84 -1.62
CA GLY A 159 -0.50 1.45 -1.32
C GLY A 159 -0.86 0.44 -2.41
N GLU A 160 -1.34 -0.72 -1.99
CA GLU A 160 -1.43 -1.93 -2.82
C GLU A 160 -2.44 -2.95 -2.28
N HIS A 161 -2.56 -4.07 -2.98
CA HIS A 161 -3.40 -5.20 -2.60
C HIS A 161 -2.59 -6.47 -2.38
N PHE A 162 -3.09 -7.31 -1.49
CA PHE A 162 -2.67 -8.70 -1.34
C PHE A 162 -3.88 -9.55 -0.94
N GLY A 163 -3.85 -10.84 -1.22
CA GLY A 163 -4.99 -11.72 -0.95
C GLY A 163 -4.61 -13.15 -0.57
N PHE A 164 -5.61 -13.85 -0.05
CA PHE A 164 -5.52 -15.26 0.34
C PHE A 164 -6.73 -16.03 -0.17
N TYR A 165 -6.51 -17.29 -0.56
CA TYR A 165 -7.59 -18.25 -0.74
C TYR A 165 -8.11 -18.69 0.62
N LEU A 166 -9.43 -18.62 0.82
CA LEU A 166 -10.07 -18.88 2.11
C LEU A 166 -10.26 -20.37 2.44
N PHE A 167 -10.04 -21.27 1.48
CA PHE A 167 -10.08 -22.71 1.72
C PHE A 167 -8.99 -23.43 0.95
N PRO A 168 -8.34 -24.45 1.53
CA PRO A 168 -7.49 -25.35 0.78
C PRO A 168 -8.36 -26.17 -0.19
N PRO A 169 -7.82 -26.57 -1.36
CA PRO A 169 -8.58 -27.26 -2.41
C PRO A 169 -9.34 -28.53 -1.95
N ASN A 170 -8.89 -29.14 -0.85
CA ASN A 170 -9.41 -30.41 -0.35
C ASN A 170 -10.56 -30.25 0.66
N GLN A 171 -10.76 -29.07 1.27
CA GLN A 171 -11.79 -28.84 2.30
C GLN A 171 -13.12 -28.32 1.76
N LEU A 172 -13.18 -27.89 0.50
CA LEU A 172 -14.39 -27.29 -0.10
C LEU A 172 -15.60 -28.23 -0.17
N LYS A 173 -15.40 -29.54 0.00
CA LYS A 173 -16.49 -30.53 -0.02
C LYS A 173 -17.25 -30.62 1.30
N ASP A 174 -16.68 -30.11 2.39
CA ASP A 174 -17.20 -30.27 3.76
C ASP A 174 -17.64 -28.92 4.36
N ILE A 175 -17.72 -27.86 3.56
CA ILE A 175 -18.19 -26.55 4.00
C ILE A 175 -19.72 -26.54 3.94
N ASP A 176 -20.34 -26.36 5.10
CA ASP A 176 -21.76 -26.09 5.22
C ASP A 176 -21.95 -24.61 5.61
N LEU A 177 -22.19 -23.78 4.61
CA LEU A 177 -22.41 -22.36 4.80
C LEU A 177 -23.77 -22.06 5.46
N GLU A 178 -24.72 -22.99 5.47
CA GLU A 178 -26.03 -22.77 6.10
C GLU A 178 -25.95 -22.82 7.63
N GLU A 179 -25.03 -23.63 8.17
CA GLU A 179 -24.80 -23.75 9.61
C GLU A 179 -23.83 -22.69 10.16
N ASP A 180 -22.72 -22.46 9.46
CA ASP A 180 -21.67 -21.54 9.90
C ASP A 180 -21.09 -20.78 8.69
N PRO A 181 -21.58 -19.57 8.39
CA PRO A 181 -21.13 -18.81 7.23
C PRO A 181 -19.92 -17.92 7.51
N ILE A 182 -19.51 -17.79 8.78
CA ILE A 182 -18.47 -16.84 9.19
C ILE A 182 -17.15 -17.57 9.33
N LEU A 183 -16.13 -17.03 8.67
CA LEU A 183 -14.77 -17.53 8.74
C LEU A 183 -13.89 -16.50 9.45
N GLU A 184 -13.27 -16.90 10.55
CA GLU A 184 -12.27 -16.07 11.22
C GLU A 184 -10.92 -16.20 10.50
N VAL A 185 -10.41 -15.11 9.93
CA VAL A 185 -9.13 -15.08 9.23
C VAL A 185 -8.11 -14.31 10.07
N THR A 186 -7.03 -14.98 10.45
CA THR A 186 -5.93 -14.39 11.21
C THR A 186 -4.69 -14.26 10.33
N ILE A 187 -4.16 -13.05 10.22
CA ILE A 187 -2.94 -12.71 9.47
C ILE A 187 -1.80 -12.40 10.43
N THR A 188 -0.62 -12.92 10.09
CA THR A 188 0.64 -12.69 10.81
C THR A 188 1.76 -12.34 9.85
N ASN A 189 2.88 -11.88 10.39
CA ASN A 189 4.08 -11.52 9.62
C ASN A 189 3.81 -10.47 8.52
N LEU A 190 2.96 -9.48 8.83
CA LEU A 190 2.88 -8.24 8.06
C LEU A 190 4.26 -7.57 8.04
N GLN A 191 4.51 -6.73 7.04
CA GLN A 191 5.80 -6.08 6.82
C GLN A 191 5.61 -4.57 6.89
N VAL A 192 6.48 -3.91 7.63
CA VAL A 192 6.65 -2.47 7.60
C VAL A 192 7.63 -2.14 6.48
N ASN A 193 7.18 -1.44 5.47
CA ASN A 193 8.02 -0.90 4.40
C ASN A 193 8.21 0.60 4.67
N LEU A 194 9.44 1.00 4.96
CA LEU A 194 9.78 2.37 5.34
C LEU A 194 10.74 2.98 4.32
N TRP A 195 10.34 4.12 3.77
CA TRP A 195 11.17 4.97 2.94
C TRP A 195 11.42 6.29 3.64
N VAL A 196 12.68 6.72 3.69
CA VAL A 196 13.09 7.97 4.35
C VAL A 196 13.98 8.77 3.43
N LYS A 197 13.67 10.06 3.24
CA LYS A 197 14.46 10.94 2.38
C LYS A 197 15.89 11.05 2.89
N LYS A 198 16.85 10.92 1.97
CA LYS A 198 18.26 11.09 2.27
C LYS A 198 18.55 12.56 2.58
N PRO A 199 19.48 12.87 3.50
CA PRO A 199 19.91 14.24 3.70
C PRO A 199 20.53 14.79 2.40
N ASN A 200 20.13 16.00 2.02
CA ASN A 200 20.75 16.71 0.90
C ASN A 200 22.25 16.84 1.17
N LYS A 201 23.08 16.45 0.21
CA LYS A 201 24.53 16.72 0.23
C LYS A 201 24.82 18.20 0.00
#